data_AF-A0A1F6R3T3-F1
#
_entry.id   AF-A0A1F6R3T3-F1
#
_cell.length_a   1.000
_cell.length_b   1.000
_cell.length_c   1.000
_cell.angle_alpha   90.00
_cell.angle_beta   90.00
_cell.angle_gamma   90.00
#
_symmetry.space_group_name_H-M   'P 1'
#
loop_
_entity.id
_entity.type
_entity.pdbx_description
1 polymer ?
#
loop_
_entity_poly.entity_id
_entity_poly.type
_entity_poly.pdbx_seq_one_letter_code
_entity_poly.pdbx_strand_id
1 'polypeptide(L)'
;MKKTLQGFTLIELLIVIAIIGILASIVLISVGGGRDKARKAAFKQEVSALRAPLITICDSRPITMADLPNGGANTTVTAWSGATIAQNDCGAQWSGMFRITNITPVATIPGCSSATVGQTGADFTNCP
;
A
#
# COMPACT_ATOMS: atom_id res chain seq x y z
N MET A 1 35.56 49.03 18.24
CA MET A 1 35.26 48.71 16.82
C MET A 1 33.75 48.64 16.66
N LYS A 2 33.12 49.57 15.91
CA LYS A 2 31.66 49.60 15.71
C LYS A 2 31.28 48.59 14.62
N LYS A 3 30.53 47.54 14.97
CA LYS A 3 29.97 46.61 13.99
C LYS A 3 28.77 47.29 13.32
N THR A 4 28.84 47.50 12.01
CA THR A 4 27.69 47.90 11.18
C THR A 4 26.74 46.71 11.07
N LEU A 5 25.53 46.82 11.62
CA LEU A 5 24.47 45.86 11.33
C LEU A 5 23.94 46.15 9.91
N GLN A 6 24.26 45.26 8.98
CA GLN A 6 23.65 45.26 7.65
C GLN A 6 22.23 44.68 7.78
N GLY A 7 21.22 45.50 7.55
CA GLY A 7 19.83 45.07 7.51
C GLY A 7 19.47 44.51 6.13
N PHE A 8 18.61 43.50 6.10
CA PHE A 8 17.99 43.00 4.87
C PHE A 8 17.00 44.05 4.32
N THR A 9 16.97 44.22 3.00
CA THR A 9 15.98 45.08 2.36
C THR A 9 14.64 44.37 2.26
N LEU A 10 13.54 45.14 2.34
CA LEU A 10 12.18 44.58 2.17
C LEU A 10 12.01 43.92 0.80
N ILE A 11 12.66 44.46 -0.24
CA ILE A 11 12.57 43.93 -1.59
C ILE A 11 13.28 42.58 -1.72
N GLU A 12 14.42 42.38 -1.06
CA GLU A 12 15.10 41.09 -1.02
C GLU A 12 14.22 40.01 -0.39
N LEU A 13 13.54 40.34 0.72
CA LEU A 13 12.66 39.39 1.39
C LEU A 13 11.41 39.09 0.53
N LEU A 14 10.87 40.10 -0.16
CA LEU A 14 9.71 39.96 -1.03
C LEU A 14 9.99 39.07 -2.26
N ILE A 15 11.16 39.23 -2.89
CA ILE A 15 11.54 38.39 -4.04
C ILE A 15 11.72 36.93 -3.61
N VAL A 16 12.28 36.67 -2.42
CA VAL A 16 12.50 35.32 -1.92
C VAL A 16 11.18 34.57 -1.72
N ILE A 17 10.18 35.19 -1.08
CA ILE A 17 8.88 34.54 -0.89
C ILE A 17 8.15 34.32 -2.23
N ALA A 18 8.36 35.21 -3.21
CA ALA A 18 7.81 35.06 -4.56
C ALA A 18 8.41 33.85 -5.28
N ILE A 19 9.74 33.67 -5.22
CA ILE A 19 10.42 32.51 -5.82
C ILE A 19 10.02 31.21 -5.12
N ILE A 20 9.97 31.19 -3.78
CA ILE A 20 9.54 30.01 -3.01
C ILE A 20 8.10 29.64 -3.38
N GLY A 21 7.20 30.61 -3.54
CA GLY A 21 5.81 30.37 -3.96
C GLY A 21 5.70 29.67 -5.32
N ILE A 22 6.49 30.11 -6.31
CA ILE A 22 6.51 29.50 -7.64
C ILE A 22 7.04 28.06 -7.56
N LEU A 23 8.18 27.86 -6.89
CA LEU A 23 8.78 26.52 -6.77
C LEU A 23 7.88 25.54 -6.00
N ALA A 24 7.20 26.00 -4.94
CA ALA A 24 6.30 25.18 -4.14
C ALA A 24 5.10 24.66 -4.96
N SER A 25 4.55 25.49 -5.85
CA SER A 25 3.42 25.09 -6.70
C SER A 25 3.75 23.91 -7.63
N ILE A 26 4.95 23.89 -8.20
CA ILE A 26 5.41 22.84 -9.12
C ILE A 26 5.66 21.53 -8.36
N VAL A 27 6.30 21.62 -7.19
CA VAL A 27 6.62 20.44 -6.38
C VAL A 27 5.36 19.73 -5.89
N LEU A 28 4.32 20.46 -5.49
CA LEU A 28 3.10 19.88 -4.94
C LEU A 28 2.39 18.93 -5.93
N ILE A 29 2.38 19.27 -7.21
CA ILE A 29 1.76 18.45 -8.27
C ILE A 29 2.53 17.12 -8.45
N SER A 30 3.86 17.15 -8.32
CA SER A 30 4.72 15.96 -8.52
C SER A 30 4.63 14.93 -7.38
N VAL A 31 4.36 15.37 -6.15
CA VAL A 31 4.39 14.49 -4.95
C VAL A 31 3.12 13.64 -4.82
N GLY A 32 1.96 14.12 -5.31
CA GLY A 32 0.70 13.39 -5.25
C GLY A 32 0.77 12.01 -5.91
N GLY A 33 1.18 11.97 -7.19
CA GLY A 33 1.31 10.71 -7.93
C GLY A 33 2.40 9.77 -7.39
N GLY A 34 3.47 10.31 -6.79
CA GLY A 34 4.52 9.50 -6.16
C GLY A 34 4.02 8.73 -4.94
N ARG A 35 3.20 9.37 -4.09
CA ARG A 35 2.61 8.74 -2.91
C ARG A 35 1.63 7.63 -3.28
N ASP A 36 0.82 7.84 -4.32
CA ASP A 36 -0.12 6.83 -4.79
C ASP A 36 0.61 5.60 -5.36
N LYS A 37 1.69 5.81 -6.12
CA LYS A 37 2.55 4.71 -6.60
C LYS A 37 3.18 3.94 -5.45
N ALA A 38 3.68 4.63 -4.42
CA ALA A 38 4.26 3.98 -3.24
C ALA A 38 3.22 3.14 -2.48
N ARG A 39 1.98 3.65 -2.32
CA ARG A 39 0.88 2.92 -1.70
C ARG A 39 0.47 1.69 -2.50
N LYS A 40 0.38 1.80 -3.83
CA LYS A 40 0.13 0.65 -4.73
C LYS A 40 1.20 -0.42 -4.59
N ALA A 41 2.47 -0.02 -4.59
CA ALA A 41 3.59 -0.94 -4.44
C ALA A 41 3.54 -1.66 -3.09
N ALA A 42 3.30 -0.92 -2.00
CA ALA A 42 3.17 -1.50 -0.65
C ALA A 42 2.00 -2.49 -0.56
N PHE A 43 0.84 -2.13 -1.09
CA PHE A 43 -0.33 -3.02 -1.16
C PHE A 43 -0.04 -4.29 -1.96
N LYS A 44 0.52 -4.16 -3.17
CA LYS A 44 0.88 -5.30 -4.03
C LYS A 44 1.89 -6.21 -3.35
N GLN A 45 2.89 -5.64 -2.69
CA GLN A 45 3.93 -6.37 -1.97
C GLN A 45 3.34 -7.17 -0.80
N GLU A 46 2.50 -6.55 0.04
CA GLU A 46 1.93 -7.24 1.19
C GLU A 46 1.06 -8.43 0.76
N VAL A 47 0.18 -8.23 -0.23
CA VAL A 47 -0.70 -9.30 -0.72
C VAL A 47 0.11 -10.43 -1.36
N SER A 48 1.14 -10.10 -2.15
CA SER A 48 1.96 -11.12 -2.82
C SER A 48 2.83 -11.90 -1.83
N ALA A 49 3.31 -11.26 -0.77
CA ALA A 49 4.15 -11.88 0.25
C ALA A 49 3.43 -13.00 1.02
N LEU A 50 2.10 -12.98 1.07
CA LEU A 50 1.31 -13.98 1.79
C LEU A 50 1.20 -15.31 1.09
N ARG A 51 1.48 -15.38 -0.22
CA ARG A 51 1.33 -16.63 -0.96
C ARG A 51 2.22 -17.74 -0.39
N ALA A 52 3.50 -17.46 -0.14
CA ALA A 52 4.45 -18.45 0.34
C ALA A 52 4.07 -19.07 1.72
N PRO A 53 3.77 -18.28 2.76
CA PRO A 53 3.36 -18.85 4.04
C PRO A 53 2.01 -19.58 3.95
N LEU A 54 1.06 -19.06 3.15
CA LEU A 54 -0.24 -19.72 2.99
C LEU A 54 -0.15 -21.05 2.25
N ILE A 55 0.75 -21.21 1.28
CA ILE A 55 1.02 -22.52 0.67
C ILE A 55 1.48 -23.53 1.74
N THR A 56 2.45 -23.12 2.57
CA THR A 56 3.00 -24.00 3.62
C THR A 56 1.93 -24.40 4.65
N ILE A 57 1.06 -23.47 5.03
CA ILE A 57 -0.06 -23.74 5.94
C ILE A 57 -1.07 -24.67 5.27
N CYS A 58 -1.41 -24.39 4.01
CA CYS A 58 -2.39 -25.14 3.24
C CYS A 58 -1.98 -26.61 3.05
N ASP A 59 -0.69 -26.93 2.98
CA ASP A 59 -0.22 -28.33 2.91
C ASP A 59 -0.54 -29.11 4.21
N SER A 60 -0.53 -28.43 5.35
CA SER A 60 -0.72 -29.05 6.67
C SER A 60 -2.17 -29.03 7.15
N ARG A 61 -2.90 -27.94 6.90
CA ARG A 61 -4.27 -27.73 7.41
C ARG A 61 -5.04 -26.65 6.63
N PRO A 62 -6.37 -26.57 6.81
CA PRO A 62 -7.16 -25.44 6.32
C PRO A 62 -6.68 -24.07 6.81
N ILE A 63 -6.76 -23.09 5.90
CA ILE A 63 -6.47 -21.68 6.19
C ILE A 63 -7.63 -21.10 7.00
N THR A 64 -7.31 -20.28 7.99
CA THR A 64 -8.26 -19.55 8.83
C THR A 64 -7.93 -18.07 8.83
N MET A 65 -8.82 -17.24 9.37
CA MET A 65 -8.56 -15.80 9.47
C MET A 65 -7.32 -15.49 10.34
N ALA A 66 -6.97 -16.36 11.28
CA ALA A 66 -5.77 -16.22 12.11
C ALA A 66 -4.45 -16.33 11.31
N ASP A 67 -4.50 -16.92 10.11
CA ASP A 67 -3.35 -17.11 9.22
C ASP A 67 -3.11 -15.90 8.30
N LEU A 68 -4.08 -14.97 8.24
CA LEU A 68 -3.95 -13.70 7.53
C LEU A 68 -3.21 -12.68 8.41
N PRO A 69 -2.65 -11.61 7.82
CA PRO A 69 -2.01 -10.55 8.59
C PRO A 69 -2.90 -10.05 9.72
N ASN A 70 -2.30 -9.89 10.90
CA ASN A 70 -2.98 -9.38 12.08
C ASN A 70 -4.28 -10.16 12.42
N GLY A 71 -4.35 -11.45 12.10
CA GLY A 71 -5.54 -12.28 12.31
C GLY A 71 -6.74 -11.88 11.47
N GLY A 72 -6.51 -11.30 10.29
CA GLY A 72 -7.55 -10.79 9.40
C GLY A 72 -7.98 -9.36 9.73
N ALA A 73 -7.31 -8.67 10.66
CA ALA A 73 -7.52 -7.25 10.89
C ALA A 73 -6.73 -6.38 9.89
N ASN A 74 -7.17 -5.14 9.72
CA ASN A 74 -6.53 -4.21 8.80
C ASN A 74 -5.10 -3.90 9.22
N THR A 75 -4.21 -3.75 8.24
CA THR A 75 -2.89 -3.17 8.43
C THR A 75 -2.92 -1.68 8.05
N THR A 76 -1.76 -1.04 8.02
CA THR A 76 -1.61 0.35 7.58
C THR A 76 -1.80 0.53 6.07
N VAL A 77 -1.82 -0.54 5.27
CA VAL A 77 -1.94 -0.44 3.80
C VAL A 77 -3.02 -1.32 3.20
N THR A 78 -3.37 -2.45 3.83
CA THR A 78 -4.38 -3.41 3.36
C THR A 78 -5.51 -3.56 4.37
N ALA A 79 -6.73 -3.70 3.87
CA ALA A 79 -7.92 -4.00 4.64
C ALA A 79 -8.27 -5.50 4.53
N TRP A 80 -7.72 -6.30 5.44
CA TRP A 80 -8.00 -7.73 5.54
C TRP A 80 -9.35 -8.04 6.20
N SER A 81 -9.95 -7.08 6.91
CA SER A 81 -11.22 -7.31 7.61
C SER A 81 -12.39 -7.62 6.68
N GLY A 82 -12.27 -7.25 5.40
CA GLY A 82 -13.23 -7.56 4.35
C GLY A 82 -12.82 -8.75 3.47
N ALA A 83 -11.65 -9.35 3.72
CA ALA A 83 -11.15 -10.46 2.91
C ALA A 83 -11.96 -11.73 3.20
N THR A 84 -12.21 -12.51 2.15
CA THR A 84 -13.01 -13.74 2.21
C THR A 84 -12.19 -14.91 1.73
N ILE A 85 -12.14 -15.99 2.51
CA ILE A 85 -11.58 -17.27 2.06
C ILE A 85 -12.61 -17.94 1.15
N ALA A 86 -12.49 -17.73 -0.16
CA ALA A 86 -13.43 -18.21 -1.17
C ALA A 86 -13.19 -19.67 -1.60
N GLN A 87 -11.99 -20.20 -1.35
CA GLN A 87 -11.64 -21.60 -1.55
C GLN A 87 -10.58 -22.01 -0.53
N ASN A 88 -10.74 -23.21 0.03
CA ASN A 88 -9.90 -23.73 1.12
C ASN A 88 -9.79 -25.26 1.06
N ASP A 89 -9.33 -25.76 -0.07
CA ASP A 89 -9.12 -27.19 -0.31
C ASP A 89 -7.72 -27.59 0.18
N CYS A 90 -7.45 -27.28 1.44
CA CYS A 90 -6.17 -27.43 2.09
C CYS A 90 -6.14 -28.67 3.00
N GLY A 91 -4.95 -29.23 3.18
CA GLY A 91 -4.66 -30.44 3.94
C GLY A 91 -4.23 -31.60 3.05
N ALA A 92 -3.57 -32.59 3.66
CA ALA A 92 -2.88 -33.69 2.98
C ALA A 92 -3.75 -34.58 2.06
N GLN A 93 -5.08 -34.43 2.08
CA GLN A 93 -6.02 -35.22 1.29
C GLN A 93 -6.70 -34.42 0.17
N TRP A 94 -6.43 -33.12 0.05
CA TRP A 94 -7.11 -32.21 -0.86
C TRP A 94 -6.18 -31.67 -1.96
N SER A 95 -6.72 -30.88 -2.89
CA SER A 95 -5.99 -30.37 -4.06
C SER A 95 -4.91 -29.31 -3.73
N GLY A 96 -4.77 -28.90 -2.47
CA GLY A 96 -3.82 -27.88 -2.03
C GLY A 96 -4.17 -26.49 -2.57
N MET A 97 -5.44 -26.27 -2.93
CA MET A 97 -5.90 -25.04 -3.56
C MET A 97 -6.55 -24.12 -2.52
N PHE A 98 -6.11 -22.87 -2.50
CA PHE A 98 -6.76 -21.82 -1.73
C PHE A 98 -6.95 -20.58 -2.56
N ARG A 99 -7.96 -19.78 -2.18
CA ARG A 99 -8.24 -18.50 -2.80
C ARG A 99 -8.87 -17.55 -1.80
N ILE A 100 -8.20 -16.43 -1.54
CA ILE A 100 -8.68 -15.35 -0.69
C ILE A 100 -8.99 -14.16 -1.58
N THR A 101 -10.24 -13.70 -1.53
CA THR A 101 -10.77 -12.62 -2.36
C THR A 101 -11.12 -11.41 -1.51
N ASN A 102 -11.55 -10.33 -2.18
CA ASN A 102 -12.03 -9.10 -1.54
C ASN A 102 -11.02 -8.41 -0.62
N ILE A 103 -9.72 -8.59 -0.90
CA ILE A 103 -8.65 -7.87 -0.22
C ILE A 103 -8.61 -6.46 -0.82
N THR A 104 -8.76 -5.42 -0.02
CA THR A 104 -8.82 -4.04 -0.54
C THR A 104 -7.75 -3.18 0.13
N PRO A 105 -7.32 -2.06 -0.48
CA PRO A 105 -6.41 -1.13 0.20
C PRO A 105 -7.16 -0.37 1.30
N VAL A 106 -6.50 -0.09 2.43
CA VAL A 106 -7.13 0.60 3.58
C VAL A 106 -7.47 2.06 3.28
N ALA A 107 -6.70 2.68 2.39
CA ALA A 107 -6.96 4.01 1.86
C ALA A 107 -7.38 3.87 0.40
N THR A 108 -8.31 4.71 -0.06
CA THR A 108 -8.67 4.77 -1.47
C THR A 108 -7.43 5.12 -2.29
N ILE A 109 -6.96 4.15 -3.08
CA ILE A 109 -5.87 4.34 -4.03
C ILE A 109 -6.52 4.51 -5.41
N PRO A 110 -6.32 5.63 -6.12
CA PRO A 110 -6.89 5.83 -7.45
C PRO A 110 -6.47 4.72 -8.42
N GLY A 111 -7.44 4.00 -8.98
CA GLY A 111 -7.18 2.82 -9.80
C GLY A 111 -6.42 1.76 -9.01
N CYS A 112 -6.99 1.30 -7.90
CA CYS A 112 -6.72 0.00 -7.29
C CYS A 112 -7.95 -0.37 -6.46
N SER A 113 -8.69 -1.42 -6.86
CA SER A 113 -9.99 -1.72 -6.26
C SER A 113 -9.92 -2.91 -5.29
N SER A 114 -9.27 -4.00 -5.71
CA SER A 114 -9.16 -5.20 -4.89
C SER A 114 -8.01 -6.08 -5.35
N ALA A 115 -7.66 -7.06 -4.53
CA ALA A 115 -6.76 -8.13 -4.85
C ALA A 115 -7.35 -9.48 -4.44
N THR A 116 -6.90 -10.51 -5.12
CA THR A 116 -7.14 -11.90 -4.79
C THR A 116 -5.79 -12.59 -4.70
N VAL A 117 -5.57 -13.39 -3.65
CA VAL A 117 -4.38 -14.24 -3.56
C VAL A 117 -4.81 -15.69 -3.55
N GLY A 118 -4.15 -16.51 -4.35
CA GLY A 118 -4.35 -17.94 -4.39
C GLY A 118 -3.04 -18.69 -4.60
N GLN A 119 -3.16 -20.01 -4.70
CA GLN A 119 -2.00 -20.89 -4.79
C GLN A 119 -1.14 -20.63 -6.04
N THR A 120 -1.72 -20.16 -7.14
CA THR A 120 -1.03 -19.89 -8.43
C THR A 120 -0.50 -18.46 -8.57
N GLY A 121 -0.96 -17.51 -7.76
CA GLY A 121 -0.61 -16.10 -7.93
C GLY A 121 -1.42 -15.14 -7.06
N ALA A 122 -1.09 -13.86 -7.19
CA ALA A 122 -1.91 -12.77 -6.68
C ALA A 122 -2.38 -11.91 -7.86
N ASP A 123 -3.68 -11.72 -7.96
CA ASP A 123 -4.32 -10.92 -9.00
C ASP A 123 -4.78 -9.59 -8.40
N PHE A 124 -4.53 -8.51 -9.12
CA PHE A 124 -4.89 -7.16 -8.68
C PHE A 124 -5.90 -6.53 -9.64
N THR A 125 -7.12 -6.32 -9.14
CA THR A 125 -8.22 -5.76 -9.92
C THR A 125 -8.10 -4.24 -9.99
N ASN A 126 -8.12 -3.72 -11.23
CA ASN A 126 -8.03 -2.29 -11.53
C ASN A 126 -6.81 -1.63 -10.91
N CYS A 127 -5.67 -2.31 -10.77
CA CYS A 127 -4.48 -1.80 -10.10
C CYS A 127 -3.24 -1.81 -11.01
N PRO A 128 -3.11 -0.85 -11.96
CA PRO A 128 -1.91 -0.71 -12.79
C PRO A 128 -0.66 -0.46 -11.94
#